data_AF-A0A2R9T2I2-F1
#
_entry.id   AF-A0A2R9T2I2-F1
#
_cell.length_a   1.000
_cell.length_b   1.000
_cell.length_c   1.000
_cell.angle_alpha   90.00
_cell.angle_beta   90.00
_cell.angle_gamma   90.00
#
_symmetry.space_group_name_H-M   'P 1'
#
loop_
_entity.id
_entity.type
_entity.pdbx_description
1 polymer ?
#
loop_
_entity_poly.entity_id
_entity_poly.type
_entity_poly.pdbx_seq_one_letter_code
_entity_poly.pdbx_strand_id
1 'polypeptide(L)'
;MRNTVEGQQKHGQQDHIEILPLFSTTDKNGRMTALQPGRPVGRVAPLLSWLLAAAVLWALASSVPFGALLGLAPTPEISKFLGHPVTVGAAVVLLLAAIGVTGGLYSRADDQFGQIRVAGLYSMLSIAGGISAVAGVLLLWTLINNPSRPFDLEAIVTSPTIPPELGAIVGAGFALWAVIVLLRLPGSIVHAKRRQADIERLRMEGSSFAGTLTAIKFDNHWLFNYPMFTVEVTYIAEGSPHVVLAHMRTSADRVPLVGSRMLVLTDNRGTIQVELDPSNEATFELDVGKYTPSDG
;
A
#
# COMPACT_ATOMS: atom_id res chain seq x y z
N MET A 1 29.03 25.71 35.32
CA MET A 1 29.02 25.92 33.86
C MET A 1 29.30 24.59 33.19
N ARG A 2 28.68 24.13 32.11
CA ARG A 2 27.36 24.30 31.47
C ARG A 2 27.47 23.34 30.26
N ASN A 3 26.64 22.31 30.24
CA ASN A 3 26.11 21.51 29.12
C ASN A 3 27.03 21.07 27.97
N THR A 4 27.04 19.77 27.69
CA THR A 4 26.75 19.23 26.34
C THR A 4 26.47 17.72 26.43
N VAL A 5 25.24 17.40 26.81
CA VAL A 5 24.55 16.17 26.40
C VAL A 5 23.58 16.63 25.31
N GLU A 6 23.73 16.16 24.08
CA GLU A 6 22.68 16.06 23.05
C GLU A 6 23.33 15.71 21.71
N GLY A 7 22.89 14.62 21.09
CA GLY A 7 23.25 14.42 19.67
C GLY A 7 23.20 13.02 19.10
N GLN A 8 22.76 11.97 19.81
CA GLN A 8 22.58 10.65 19.17
C GLN A 8 21.42 9.87 19.79
N GLN A 9 20.18 10.31 19.52
CA GLN A 9 18.98 9.46 19.63
C GLN A 9 17.79 10.16 18.96
N LYS A 10 17.82 10.29 17.63
CA LYS A 10 16.66 10.78 16.84
C LYS A 10 16.54 10.12 15.46
N HIS A 11 16.84 8.83 15.35
CA HIS A 11 16.64 8.07 14.09
C HIS A 11 15.95 6.71 14.23
N GLY A 12 15.44 6.37 15.42
CA GLY A 12 14.67 5.13 15.66
C GLY A 12 13.18 5.35 15.95
N GLN A 13 12.68 6.57 15.75
CA GLN A 13 11.32 6.97 16.12
C GLN A 13 10.58 7.47 14.88
N GLN A 14 10.54 6.63 13.86
CA GLN A 14 9.55 6.76 12.78
C GLN A 14 8.24 6.16 13.32
N ASP A 15 7.41 7.04 13.89
CA ASP A 15 5.95 6.93 13.94
C ASP A 15 5.39 5.50 14.12
N HIS A 16 5.59 4.92 15.30
CA HIS A 16 4.52 4.11 15.89
C HIS A 16 3.34 5.07 16.14
N ILE A 17 2.58 5.39 15.08
CA ILE A 17 1.17 5.71 15.26
C ILE A 17 0.65 4.50 16.00
N GLU A 18 0.31 4.63 17.28
CA GLU A 18 -0.31 3.55 18.03
C GLU A 18 -1.51 3.07 17.22
N ILE A 19 -1.37 1.90 16.59
CA ILE A 19 -2.37 1.39 15.65
C ILE A 19 -3.49 0.87 16.50
N LEU A 20 -4.42 1.77 16.82
CA LEU A 20 -5.69 1.40 17.41
C LEU A 20 -6.35 0.34 16.51
N PRO A 21 -6.91 -0.71 17.10
CA PRO A 21 -7.62 -1.74 16.37
C PRO A 21 -8.64 -1.15 15.39
N LEU A 22 -8.47 -1.49 14.12
CA LEU A 22 -9.37 -1.08 13.05
C LEU A 22 -10.45 -2.15 12.88
N PHE A 23 -11.71 -1.76 12.98
CA PHE A 23 -12.85 -2.64 12.76
C PHE A 23 -13.61 -2.28 11.49
N SER A 24 -14.15 -3.29 10.82
CA SER A 24 -15.08 -3.09 9.71
C SER A 24 -16.10 -4.23 9.63
N THR A 25 -17.37 -3.88 9.51
CA THR A 25 -18.48 -4.82 9.35
C THR A 25 -18.66 -5.30 7.91
N THR A 26 -18.09 -4.58 6.93
CA THR A 26 -18.32 -4.83 5.50
C THR A 26 -17.03 -5.15 4.73
N ASP A 27 -15.93 -4.47 5.07
CA ASP A 27 -14.68 -4.55 4.34
C ASP A 27 -13.69 -5.46 5.07
N LYS A 28 -12.84 -6.14 4.30
CA LYS A 28 -11.79 -7.02 4.84
C LYS A 28 -10.42 -6.73 4.23
N ASN A 29 -9.37 -7.18 4.90
CA ASN A 29 -7.98 -7.06 4.46
C ASN A 29 -7.61 -5.60 4.14
N GLY A 30 -6.89 -5.36 3.04
CA GLY A 30 -6.47 -4.02 2.63
C GLY A 30 -7.62 -3.08 2.25
N ARG A 31 -8.88 -3.55 2.16
CA ARG A 31 -10.06 -2.70 1.92
C ARG A 31 -10.63 -2.08 3.19
N MET A 32 -10.19 -2.50 4.37
CA MET A 32 -10.61 -1.85 5.61
C MET A 32 -10.09 -0.41 5.61
N THR A 33 -10.99 0.53 5.87
CA THR A 33 -10.74 1.97 5.81
C THR A 33 -10.74 2.53 7.22
N ALA A 34 -9.64 3.16 7.61
CA ALA A 34 -9.52 3.92 8.84
C ALA A 34 -9.84 5.40 8.61
N LEU A 35 -10.43 6.04 9.61
CA LEU A 35 -10.50 7.49 9.71
C LEU A 35 -10.22 7.87 11.16
N GLN A 36 -9.12 8.57 11.43
CA GLN A 36 -8.84 9.03 12.79
C GLN A 36 -9.89 10.07 13.23
N PRO A 37 -10.29 10.10 14.51
CA PRO A 37 -11.19 11.14 15.03
C PRO A 37 -10.69 12.54 14.71
N GLY A 38 -11.58 13.42 14.23
CA GLY A 38 -11.25 14.81 13.89
C GLY A 38 -10.47 15.02 12.60
N ARG A 39 -10.07 13.96 11.87
CA ARG A 39 -9.48 14.12 10.53
C ARG A 39 -10.58 14.25 9.46
N PRO A 40 -10.45 15.22 8.53
CA PRO A 40 -11.40 15.39 7.44
C PRO A 40 -11.27 14.25 6.43
N VAL A 41 -12.37 13.93 5.74
CA VAL A 41 -12.39 12.96 4.64
C VAL A 41 -11.42 13.37 3.53
N GLY A 42 -10.49 12.48 3.21
CA GLY A 42 -9.71 12.47 1.96
C GLY A 42 -9.16 13.81 1.49
N ARG A 43 -8.44 14.56 2.36
CA ARG A 43 -7.79 15.82 1.95
C ARG A 43 -6.85 15.57 0.78
N VAL A 44 -6.90 16.41 -0.26
CA VAL A 44 -6.12 16.26 -1.50
C VAL A 44 -4.65 16.63 -1.24
N ALA A 45 -3.87 15.75 -0.63
CA ALA A 45 -2.43 15.85 -0.78
C ALA A 45 -2.10 15.65 -2.28
N PRO A 46 -1.14 16.41 -2.86
CA PRO A 46 -0.75 16.22 -4.24
C PRO A 46 0.05 14.91 -4.37
N LEU A 47 -0.65 13.77 -4.36
CA LEU A 47 -0.04 12.45 -4.59
C LEU A 47 0.52 12.33 -6.01
N LEU A 48 0.04 13.15 -6.95
CA LEU A 48 0.49 13.12 -8.33
C LEU A 48 1.97 13.45 -8.46
N SER A 49 2.49 14.46 -7.75
CA SER A 49 3.92 14.81 -7.83
C SER A 49 4.80 13.70 -7.26
N TRP A 50 4.39 13.08 -6.16
CA TRP A 50 5.06 11.91 -5.57
C TRP A 50 5.00 10.69 -6.48
N LEU A 51 3.84 10.44 -7.11
CA LEU A 51 3.65 9.37 -8.07
C LEU A 51 4.57 9.54 -9.28
N LEU A 52 4.63 10.75 -9.85
CA LEU A 52 5.50 11.05 -10.98
C LEU A 52 6.98 10.96 -10.59
N ALA A 53 7.37 11.49 -9.42
CA ALA A 53 8.75 11.39 -8.93
C ALA A 53 9.18 9.91 -8.75
N ALA A 54 8.33 9.09 -8.11
CA ALA A 54 8.57 7.66 -7.96
C ALA A 54 8.68 6.97 -9.33
N ALA A 55 7.74 7.24 -10.25
CA ALA A 55 7.74 6.64 -11.58
C ALA A 55 8.99 7.03 -12.39
N VAL A 56 9.43 8.28 -12.32
CA VAL A 56 10.67 8.74 -12.97
C VAL A 56 11.89 8.03 -12.39
N LEU A 57 11.98 7.88 -11.06
CA LEU A 57 13.10 7.16 -10.43
C LEU A 57 13.11 5.69 -10.83
N TRP A 58 11.96 5.02 -10.86
CA TRP A 58 11.84 3.65 -11.37
C TRP A 58 12.26 3.55 -12.83
N ALA A 59 11.81 4.48 -13.69
CA ALA A 59 12.18 4.53 -15.10
C ALA A 59 13.70 4.71 -15.30
N LEU A 60 14.32 5.62 -14.55
CA LEU A 60 15.77 5.86 -14.62
C LEU A 60 16.56 4.65 -14.09
N ALA A 61 16.15 4.07 -12.96
CA ALA A 61 16.80 2.89 -12.41
C ALA A 61 16.68 1.67 -13.34
N SER A 62 15.53 1.48 -13.99
CA SER A 62 15.31 0.37 -14.92
C SER A 62 15.89 0.62 -16.32
N SER A 63 16.39 1.81 -16.64
CA SER A 63 17.03 2.08 -17.93
C SER A 63 18.27 1.21 -18.18
N VAL A 64 19.06 0.94 -17.13
CA VAL A 64 20.27 0.09 -17.19
C VAL A 64 19.93 -1.36 -17.52
N PRO A 65 19.09 -2.08 -16.76
CA PRO A 65 18.75 -3.46 -17.11
C PRO A 65 18.06 -3.55 -18.48
N PHE A 66 17.19 -2.60 -18.84
CA PHE A 66 16.55 -2.63 -20.16
C PHE A 66 17.53 -2.40 -21.32
N GLY A 67 18.43 -1.40 -21.19
CA GLY A 67 19.38 -1.07 -22.25
C GLY A 67 20.60 -2.00 -22.32
N ALA A 68 21.20 -2.33 -21.17
CA ALA A 68 22.44 -3.10 -21.13
C ALA A 68 22.22 -4.63 -21.09
N LEU A 69 21.13 -5.11 -20.47
CA LEU A 69 20.88 -6.54 -20.29
C LEU A 69 19.79 -7.07 -21.22
N LEU A 70 18.69 -6.35 -21.40
CA LEU A 70 17.53 -6.81 -22.18
C LEU A 70 17.57 -6.38 -23.65
N GLY A 71 18.73 -5.94 -24.14
CA GLY A 71 18.97 -5.69 -25.57
C GLY A 71 18.23 -4.48 -26.16
N LEU A 72 17.55 -3.66 -25.35
CA LEU A 72 16.77 -2.50 -25.82
C LEU A 72 17.59 -1.21 -25.93
N ALA A 73 18.91 -1.28 -25.88
CA ALA A 73 19.74 -0.12 -26.19
C ALA A 73 19.61 0.26 -27.68
N PRO A 74 19.32 1.52 -28.02
CA PRO A 74 19.13 1.94 -29.41
C PRO A 74 20.40 1.83 -30.26
N THR A 75 21.57 1.94 -29.63
CA THR A 75 22.89 1.83 -30.27
C THR A 75 23.88 1.06 -29.40
N PRO A 76 24.93 0.46 -29.99
CA PRO A 76 25.98 -0.23 -29.23
C PRO A 76 26.74 0.67 -28.25
N GLU A 77 26.92 1.95 -28.59
CA GLU A 77 27.54 2.96 -27.71
C GLU A 77 26.71 3.16 -26.42
N ILE A 78 25.39 3.29 -26.56
CA ILE A 78 24.48 3.43 -25.41
C ILE A 78 24.49 2.16 -24.56
N SER A 79 24.51 0.97 -25.19
CA SER A 79 24.59 -0.30 -24.46
C SER A 79 25.86 -0.37 -23.60
N LYS A 80 27.02 -0.01 -24.17
CA LYS A 80 28.30 0.04 -23.43
C LYS A 80 28.27 1.07 -22.30
N PHE A 81 27.72 2.25 -22.56
CA PHE A 81 27.60 3.30 -21.54
C PHE A 81 26.71 2.87 -20.36
N LEU A 82 25.55 2.26 -20.64
CA LEU A 82 24.64 1.75 -19.60
C LEU A 82 25.24 0.56 -18.84
N GLY A 83 26.04 -0.27 -19.51
CA GLY A 83 26.78 -1.37 -18.88
C GLY A 83 28.04 -0.94 -18.10
N HIS A 84 28.42 0.34 -18.17
CA HIS A 84 29.63 0.82 -17.49
C HIS A 84 29.44 0.78 -15.95
N PRO A 85 30.45 0.34 -15.16
CA PRO A 85 30.30 0.16 -13.71
C PRO A 85 29.79 1.38 -12.95
N VAL A 86 30.20 2.58 -13.36
CA VAL A 86 29.73 3.85 -12.77
C VAL A 86 28.24 4.05 -13.00
N THR A 87 27.75 3.74 -14.20
CA THR A 87 26.33 3.87 -14.56
C THR A 87 25.48 2.84 -13.82
N VAL A 88 25.99 1.61 -13.68
CA VAL A 88 25.38 0.56 -12.85
C VAL A 88 25.32 1.01 -11.39
N GLY A 89 26.40 1.57 -10.84
CA GLY A 89 26.42 2.11 -9.48
C GLY A 89 25.41 3.24 -9.28
N ALA A 90 25.30 4.16 -10.24
CA ALA A 90 24.29 5.22 -10.22
C ALA A 90 22.85 4.66 -10.28
N ALA A 91 22.60 3.62 -11.09
CA ALA A 91 21.30 2.96 -11.15
C ALA A 91 20.92 2.28 -9.83
N VAL A 92 21.88 1.69 -9.10
CA VAL A 92 21.63 1.15 -7.75
C VAL A 92 21.24 2.25 -6.77
N VAL A 93 21.92 3.40 -6.80
CA VAL A 93 21.56 4.56 -5.97
C VAL A 93 20.16 5.07 -6.32
N LEU A 94 19.83 5.16 -7.60
CA LEU A 94 18.49 5.55 -8.08
C LEU A 94 17.42 4.54 -7.67
N LEU A 95 17.74 3.24 -7.67
CA LEU A 95 16.83 2.18 -7.20
C LEU A 95 16.52 2.35 -5.72
N LEU A 96 17.52 2.60 -4.88
CA LEU A 96 17.32 2.87 -3.45
C LEU A 96 16.48 4.13 -3.23
N ALA A 97 16.74 5.18 -4.00
CA ALA A 97 15.92 6.39 -3.98
C ALA A 97 14.47 6.11 -4.43
N ALA A 98 14.27 5.30 -5.47
CA ALA A 98 12.95 4.90 -5.96
C ALA A 98 12.17 4.16 -4.87
N ILE A 99 12.79 3.22 -4.17
CA ILE A 99 12.18 2.50 -3.02
C ILE A 99 11.76 3.50 -1.93
N GLY A 100 12.65 4.42 -1.53
CA GLY A 100 12.34 5.42 -0.51
C GLY A 100 11.18 6.36 -0.90
N VAL A 101 11.17 6.85 -2.13
CA VAL A 101 10.10 7.74 -2.64
C VAL A 101 8.79 6.98 -2.81
N THR A 102 8.81 5.72 -3.27
CA THR A 102 7.62 4.87 -3.33
C THR A 102 7.07 4.57 -1.92
N GLY A 103 7.94 4.31 -0.93
CA GLY A 103 7.53 4.19 0.47
C GLY A 103 6.87 5.45 1.00
N GLY A 104 7.46 6.62 0.70
CA GLY A 104 6.87 7.91 1.05
C GLY A 104 5.54 8.21 0.33
N LEU A 105 5.36 7.72 -0.89
CA LEU A 105 4.09 7.76 -1.61
C LEU A 105 3.05 6.84 -0.97
N TYR A 106 3.44 5.63 -0.59
CA TYR A 106 2.60 4.67 0.12
C TYR A 106 2.06 5.28 1.42
N SER A 107 2.95 5.77 2.30
CA SER A 107 2.55 6.35 3.59
C SER A 107 1.58 7.51 3.41
N ARG A 108 1.85 8.42 2.46
CA ARG A 108 0.95 9.56 2.18
C ARG A 108 -0.42 9.12 1.66
N ALA A 109 -0.45 8.11 0.79
CA ALA A 109 -1.71 7.59 0.28
C ALA A 109 -2.49 6.85 1.37
N ASP A 110 -1.82 6.13 2.26
CA ASP A 110 -2.45 5.49 3.42
C ASP A 110 -2.96 6.54 4.42
N ASP A 111 -2.20 7.59 4.71
CA ASP A 111 -2.62 8.71 5.56
C ASP A 111 -3.84 9.46 5.00
N GLN A 112 -3.90 9.60 3.67
CA GLN A 112 -4.96 10.34 2.99
C GLN A 112 -6.26 9.52 2.90
N PHE A 113 -6.16 8.24 2.55
CA PHE A 113 -7.34 7.39 2.30
C PHE A 113 -7.66 6.44 3.45
N GLY A 114 -6.77 6.30 4.43
CA GLY A 114 -6.87 5.33 5.52
C GLY A 114 -6.94 3.88 5.06
N GLN A 115 -6.50 3.59 3.84
CA GLN A 115 -6.75 2.31 3.18
C GLN A 115 -5.50 1.80 2.44
N ILE A 116 -4.91 0.75 3.02
CA ILE A 116 -3.75 0.01 2.49
C ILE A 116 -3.89 -0.35 1.01
N ARG A 117 -5.09 -0.75 0.56
CA ARG A 117 -5.29 -1.14 -0.85
C ARG A 117 -5.05 0.03 -1.81
N VAL A 118 -5.49 1.24 -1.48
CA VAL A 118 -5.27 2.42 -2.33
C VAL A 118 -3.79 2.80 -2.33
N ALA A 119 -3.15 2.81 -1.16
CA ALA A 119 -1.72 3.05 -1.04
C ALA A 119 -0.86 2.05 -1.84
N GLY A 120 -1.23 0.78 -1.77
CA GLY A 120 -0.62 -0.29 -2.57
C GLY A 120 -0.80 -0.08 -4.07
N LEU A 121 -1.99 0.33 -4.53
CA LEU A 121 -2.24 0.61 -5.95
C LEU A 121 -1.42 1.80 -6.46
N TYR A 122 -1.28 2.89 -5.68
CA TYR A 122 -0.37 3.99 -6.04
C TYR A 122 1.08 3.52 -6.17
N SER A 123 1.53 2.70 -5.23
CA SER A 123 2.89 2.17 -5.21
C SER A 123 3.14 1.27 -6.43
N MET A 124 2.24 0.32 -6.69
CA MET A 124 2.30 -0.55 -7.86
C MET A 124 2.26 0.25 -9.17
N LEU A 125 1.43 1.29 -9.26
CA LEU A 125 1.36 2.15 -10.44
C LEU A 125 2.68 2.88 -10.69
N SER A 126 3.34 3.37 -9.63
CA SER A 126 4.64 4.05 -9.76
C SER A 126 5.71 3.12 -10.33
N ILE A 127 5.76 1.88 -9.82
CA ILE A 127 6.74 0.86 -10.24
C ILE A 127 6.45 0.44 -11.68
N ALA A 128 5.25 -0.08 -11.93
CA ALA A 128 4.88 -0.62 -13.23
C ALA A 128 4.83 0.47 -14.30
N GLY A 129 4.31 1.65 -13.96
CA GLY A 129 4.28 2.82 -14.83
C GLY A 129 5.67 3.30 -15.21
N GLY A 130 6.58 3.45 -14.24
CA GLY A 130 7.95 3.87 -14.50
C GLY A 130 8.72 2.88 -15.39
N ILE A 131 8.67 1.59 -15.05
CA ILE A 131 9.36 0.54 -15.81
C ILE A 131 8.79 0.43 -17.23
N SER A 132 7.46 0.42 -17.39
CA SER A 132 6.82 0.35 -18.70
C SER A 132 7.11 1.57 -19.58
N ALA A 133 7.21 2.77 -18.99
CA ALA A 133 7.51 4.00 -19.70
C ALA A 133 8.92 3.94 -20.31
N VAL A 134 9.94 3.57 -19.55
CA VAL A 134 11.31 3.49 -20.10
C VAL A 134 11.43 2.36 -21.13
N ALA A 135 10.78 1.22 -20.89
CA ALA A 135 10.76 0.12 -21.84
C ALA A 135 10.15 0.55 -23.19
N GLY A 136 9.01 1.24 -23.14
CA GLY A 136 8.34 1.78 -24.32
C GLY A 136 9.18 2.81 -25.06
N VAL A 137 9.83 3.74 -24.33
CA VAL A 137 10.74 4.74 -24.92
C VAL A 137 11.92 4.07 -25.62
N LEU A 138 12.59 3.12 -24.96
CA LEU A 138 13.73 2.41 -25.52
C LEU A 138 13.35 1.55 -26.72
N LEU A 139 12.22 0.85 -26.65
CA LEU A 139 11.70 0.06 -27.77
C LEU A 139 11.38 0.94 -28.97
N LEU A 140 10.61 2.02 -28.76
CA LEU A 140 10.25 2.97 -29.82
C LEU A 140 11.51 3.57 -30.45
N TRP A 141 12.49 3.96 -29.64
CA TRP A 141 13.74 4.53 -30.15
C TRP A 141 14.56 3.50 -30.94
N THR A 142 14.58 2.25 -30.50
CA THR A 142 15.23 1.15 -31.23
C THR A 142 14.58 0.90 -32.59
N LEU A 143 13.24 0.93 -32.66
CA LEU A 143 12.48 0.76 -33.90
C LEU A 143 12.67 1.94 -34.88
N ILE A 144 12.76 3.17 -34.37
CA ILE A 144 13.02 4.35 -35.20
C ILE A 144 14.42 4.31 -35.81
N ASN A 145 15.44 3.90 -35.05
CA ASN A 145 16.81 3.83 -35.55
C ASN A 145 17.07 2.61 -36.45
N ASN A 146 16.26 1.56 -36.35
CA ASN A 146 16.41 0.32 -37.12
C ASN A 146 15.06 -0.16 -37.71
N PRO A 147 14.45 0.58 -38.64
CA PRO A 147 13.09 0.33 -39.12
C PRO A 147 12.95 -0.98 -39.92
N SER A 148 14.04 -1.48 -40.50
CA SER A 148 14.05 -2.71 -41.30
C SER A 148 14.19 -3.99 -40.48
N ARG A 149 14.34 -3.87 -39.16
CA ARG A 149 14.54 -5.03 -38.28
C ARG A 149 13.21 -5.79 -38.11
N PRO A 150 13.12 -7.07 -38.50
CA PRO A 150 11.96 -7.87 -38.19
C PRO A 150 11.88 -8.11 -36.67
N PHE A 151 10.67 -8.04 -36.10
CA PHE A 151 10.43 -8.46 -34.72
C PHE A 151 10.25 -9.98 -34.70
N ASP A 152 11.26 -10.69 -34.21
CA ASP A 152 11.31 -12.15 -34.26
C ASP A 152 11.24 -12.76 -32.86
N LEU A 153 10.07 -13.28 -32.49
CA LEU A 153 9.86 -13.93 -31.20
C LEU A 153 10.64 -15.26 -31.07
N GLU A 154 10.95 -15.93 -32.18
CA GLU A 154 11.72 -17.17 -32.16
C GLU A 154 13.17 -16.91 -31.72
N ALA A 155 13.68 -15.69 -31.95
CA ALA A 155 14.99 -15.27 -31.50
C ALA A 155 15.18 -15.40 -29.98
N ILE A 156 14.10 -15.36 -29.18
CA ILE A 156 14.17 -15.55 -27.71
C ILE A 156 14.70 -16.94 -27.35
N VAL A 157 14.37 -17.96 -28.15
CA VAL A 157 14.75 -19.34 -27.89
C VAL A 157 16.02 -19.73 -28.65
N THR A 158 16.24 -19.13 -29.82
CA THR A 158 17.28 -19.55 -30.77
C THR A 158 18.54 -18.70 -30.73
N SER A 159 18.45 -17.45 -30.24
CA SER A 159 19.58 -16.51 -30.29
C SER A 159 20.66 -16.86 -29.26
N PRO A 160 21.95 -16.84 -29.65
CA PRO A 160 23.07 -16.98 -28.71
C PRO A 160 23.28 -15.73 -27.83
N THR A 161 22.56 -14.64 -28.09
CA THR A 161 22.63 -13.37 -27.34
C THR A 161 21.23 -12.91 -26.94
N ILE A 162 21.11 -12.09 -25.89
CA ILE A 162 19.81 -11.62 -25.39
C ILE A 162 19.13 -10.73 -26.45
N PRO A 163 17.99 -11.16 -27.02
CA PRO A 163 17.30 -10.39 -28.04
C PRO A 163 16.42 -9.30 -27.42
N PRO A 164 16.25 -8.13 -28.07
CA PRO A 164 15.38 -7.05 -27.59
C PRO A 164 13.91 -7.45 -27.47
N GLU A 165 13.47 -8.49 -28.18
CA GLU A 165 12.14 -9.06 -28.08
C GLU A 165 11.86 -9.52 -26.64
N LEU A 166 12.86 -10.01 -25.92
CA LEU A 166 12.74 -10.32 -24.49
C LEU A 166 12.44 -9.06 -23.67
N GLY A 167 13.20 -7.98 -23.91
CA GLY A 167 12.97 -6.69 -23.27
C GLY A 167 11.57 -6.12 -23.58
N ALA A 168 11.10 -6.28 -24.82
CA ALA A 168 9.77 -5.86 -25.24
C ALA A 168 8.67 -6.65 -24.50
N ILE A 169 8.81 -7.96 -24.34
CA ILE A 169 7.85 -8.80 -23.59
C ILE A 169 7.83 -8.41 -22.11
N VAL A 170 9.00 -8.25 -21.48
CA VAL A 170 9.09 -7.82 -20.09
C VAL A 170 8.43 -6.45 -19.92
N GLY A 171 8.73 -5.50 -20.81
CA GLY A 171 8.11 -4.17 -20.84
C GLY A 171 6.59 -4.23 -21.01
N ALA A 172 6.10 -5.09 -21.92
CA ALA A 172 4.67 -5.31 -22.14
C ALA A 172 3.97 -5.90 -20.90
N GLY A 173 4.64 -6.79 -20.17
CA GLY A 173 4.14 -7.32 -18.89
C GLY A 173 3.94 -6.21 -17.85
N PHE A 174 4.93 -5.32 -17.68
CA PHE A 174 4.79 -4.15 -16.81
C PHE A 174 3.73 -3.17 -17.31
N ALA A 175 3.60 -2.97 -18.62
CA ALA A 175 2.56 -2.12 -19.19
C ALA A 175 1.16 -2.67 -18.90
N LEU A 176 0.95 -3.97 -19.08
CA LEU A 176 -0.31 -4.64 -18.73
C LEU A 176 -0.61 -4.51 -17.24
N TRP A 177 0.40 -4.71 -16.38
CA TRP A 177 0.24 -4.52 -14.95
C TRP A 177 -0.15 -3.08 -14.59
N ALA A 178 0.51 -2.08 -15.18
CA ALA A 178 0.19 -0.67 -15.00
C ALA A 178 -1.25 -0.35 -15.43
N VAL A 179 -1.70 -0.88 -16.58
CA VAL A 179 -3.09 -0.72 -17.07
C VAL A 179 -4.09 -1.33 -16.08
N ILE A 180 -3.85 -2.55 -15.59
CA ILE A 180 -4.74 -3.20 -14.61
C ILE A 180 -4.85 -2.35 -13.33
N VAL A 181 -3.73 -1.81 -12.85
CA VAL A 181 -3.71 -0.95 -11.67
C VAL A 181 -4.45 0.36 -11.93
N LEU A 182 -4.20 0.99 -13.07
CA LEU A 182 -4.84 2.25 -13.48
C LEU A 182 -6.37 2.11 -13.59
N LEU A 183 -6.86 0.97 -14.08
CA LEU A 183 -8.30 0.67 -14.16
C LEU A 183 -8.92 0.44 -12.76
N ARG A 184 -8.17 -0.13 -11.82
CA ARG A 184 -8.66 -0.45 -10.47
C ARG A 184 -8.58 0.73 -9.49
N LEU A 185 -7.69 1.68 -9.74
CA LEU A 185 -7.39 2.78 -8.82
C LEU A 185 -8.59 3.74 -8.61
N PRO A 186 -9.31 4.23 -9.64
CA PRO A 186 -10.43 5.15 -9.45
C PRO A 186 -11.55 4.56 -8.60
N GLY A 187 -11.95 3.32 -8.89
CA GLY A 187 -12.99 2.64 -8.11
C GLY A 187 -12.58 2.42 -6.66
N SER A 188 -11.30 2.13 -6.40
CA SER A 188 -10.78 1.96 -5.04
C SER A 188 -10.74 3.30 -4.28
N ILE A 189 -10.36 4.39 -4.95
CA ILE A 189 -10.39 5.75 -4.37
C ILE A 189 -11.82 6.17 -4.03
N VAL A 190 -12.77 5.96 -4.96
CA VAL A 190 -14.18 6.28 -4.73
C VAL A 190 -14.74 5.47 -3.56
N HIS A 191 -14.41 4.18 -3.48
CA HIS A 191 -14.80 3.33 -2.34
C HIS A 191 -14.23 3.85 -1.02
N ALA A 192 -12.92 4.11 -0.96
CA ALA A 192 -12.27 4.62 0.25
C ALA A 192 -12.90 5.93 0.74
N LYS A 193 -13.09 6.90 -0.17
CA LYS A 193 -13.73 8.19 0.15
C LYS A 193 -15.17 8.02 0.64
N ARG A 194 -15.95 7.14 0.02
CA ARG A 194 -17.32 6.84 0.47
C ARG A 194 -17.33 6.26 1.88
N ARG A 195 -16.44 5.29 2.16
CA ARG A 195 -16.34 4.69 3.51
C ARG A 195 -15.87 5.70 4.55
N GLN A 196 -14.91 6.58 4.23
CA GLN A 196 -14.53 7.67 5.13
C GLN A 196 -15.72 8.61 5.41
N ALA A 197 -16.49 8.99 4.39
CA ALA A 197 -17.68 9.83 4.56
C ALA A 197 -18.78 9.13 5.37
N ASP A 198 -18.97 7.82 5.21
CA ASP A 198 -19.89 7.05 6.04
C ASP A 198 -19.45 7.01 7.51
N ILE A 199 -18.14 6.81 7.78
CA ILE A 199 -17.60 6.84 9.15
C ILE A 199 -17.79 8.23 9.77
N GLU A 200 -17.46 9.29 9.03
CA GLU A 200 -17.64 10.67 9.49
C GLU A 200 -19.12 10.97 9.78
N ARG A 201 -20.03 10.60 8.87
CA ARG A 201 -21.49 10.73 9.08
C ARG A 201 -21.95 9.98 10.32
N LEU A 202 -21.55 8.72 10.49
CA LEU A 202 -21.95 7.90 11.63
C LEU A 202 -21.46 8.48 12.97
N ARG A 203 -20.28 9.10 13.00
CA ARG A 203 -19.78 9.78 14.20
C ARG A 203 -20.52 11.06 14.54
N MET A 204 -21.05 11.78 13.54
CA MET A 204 -21.75 13.05 13.75
C MET A 204 -23.26 12.89 13.97
N GLU A 205 -23.90 12.03 13.20
CA GLU A 205 -25.37 11.92 13.09
C GLU A 205 -25.88 10.52 13.48
N GLY A 206 -24.99 9.53 13.61
CA GLY A 206 -25.36 8.16 13.90
C GLY A 206 -25.87 7.99 15.34
N SER A 207 -26.72 6.99 15.53
CA SER A 207 -27.07 6.51 16.86
C SER A 207 -25.89 5.73 17.44
N SER A 208 -25.53 6.06 18.67
CA SER A 208 -24.40 5.47 19.38
C SER A 208 -24.89 4.54 20.48
N PHE A 209 -24.37 3.31 20.47
CA PHE A 209 -24.70 2.28 21.45
C PHE A 209 -23.43 1.75 22.11
N ALA A 210 -23.49 1.59 23.44
CA ALA A 210 -22.45 0.87 24.17
C ALA A 210 -22.53 -0.63 23.85
N GLY A 211 -21.42 -1.17 23.37
CA GLY A 211 -21.26 -2.58 23.04
C GLY A 211 -20.17 -3.25 23.85
N THR A 212 -20.12 -4.59 23.77
CA THR A 212 -19.09 -5.41 24.41
C THR A 212 -18.54 -6.41 23.39
N LEU A 213 -17.22 -6.53 23.34
CA LEU A 213 -16.53 -7.53 22.54
C LEU A 213 -16.73 -8.91 23.17
N THR A 214 -17.44 -9.81 22.50
CA THR A 214 -17.84 -11.12 23.07
C THR A 214 -17.05 -12.30 22.53
N ALA A 215 -16.58 -12.21 21.29
CA ALA A 215 -15.72 -13.22 20.71
C ALA A 215 -14.65 -12.58 19.82
N ILE A 216 -13.47 -13.21 19.82
CA ILE A 216 -12.36 -12.87 18.93
C ILE A 216 -11.83 -14.18 18.37
N LYS A 217 -11.79 -14.27 17.04
CA LYS A 217 -11.21 -15.39 16.32
C LYS A 217 -10.07 -14.88 15.46
N PHE A 218 -8.87 -15.39 15.71
CA PHE A 218 -7.73 -15.13 14.84
C PHE A 218 -7.89 -15.92 13.54
N ASP A 219 -7.75 -15.25 12.40
CA ASP A 219 -7.96 -15.87 11.09
C ASP A 219 -6.72 -16.63 10.58
N ASN A 220 -5.64 -16.70 11.38
CA ASN A 220 -4.34 -17.26 11.00
C ASN A 220 -3.79 -16.66 9.69
N HIS A 221 -4.01 -15.35 9.52
CA HIS A 221 -3.61 -14.59 8.36
C HIS A 221 -3.14 -13.20 8.78
N TRP A 222 -2.11 -12.70 8.08
CA TRP A 222 -1.53 -11.40 8.28
C TRP A 222 -1.59 -10.58 7.00
N LEU A 223 -1.92 -9.30 7.13
CA LEU A 223 -1.71 -8.32 6.09
C LEU A 223 -0.43 -7.55 6.42
N PHE A 224 0.66 -7.86 5.72
CA PHE A 224 2.01 -7.50 6.16
C PHE A 224 2.29 -8.09 7.55
N ASN A 225 2.51 -7.24 8.56
CA ASN A 225 2.74 -7.66 9.95
C ASN A 225 1.48 -7.51 10.84
N TYR A 226 0.32 -7.18 10.25
CA TYR A 226 -0.92 -6.96 10.99
C TYR A 226 -1.78 -8.21 11.01
N PRO A 227 -1.95 -8.88 12.16
CA PRO A 227 -2.86 -10.00 12.28
C PRO A 227 -4.32 -9.59 11.99
N MET A 228 -5.03 -10.50 11.32
CA MET A 228 -6.43 -10.35 10.95
C MET A 228 -7.31 -11.23 11.82
N PHE A 229 -8.45 -10.68 12.23
CA PHE A 229 -9.41 -11.36 13.10
C PHE A 229 -10.83 -11.18 12.61
N THR A 230 -11.67 -12.12 13.02
CA THR A 230 -13.12 -12.02 13.00
C THR A 230 -13.60 -11.85 14.45
N VAL A 231 -14.43 -10.83 14.71
CA VAL A 231 -14.90 -10.48 16.04
C VAL A 231 -16.42 -10.39 16.11
N GLU A 232 -16.97 -10.68 17.28
CA GLU A 232 -18.40 -10.52 17.59
C GLU A 232 -18.59 -9.49 18.69
N VAL A 233 -19.46 -8.51 18.43
CA VAL A 233 -19.76 -7.41 19.34
C VAL A 233 -21.25 -7.43 19.64
N THR A 234 -21.59 -7.53 20.93
CA THR A 234 -22.98 -7.42 21.38
C THR A 234 -23.28 -6.00 21.80
N TYR A 235 -24.49 -5.53 21.49
CA TYR A 235 -24.98 -4.23 21.95
C TYR A 235 -26.49 -4.30 22.17
N ILE A 236 -27.03 -3.38 22.96
CA ILE A 236 -28.47 -3.29 23.22
C ILE A 236 -28.99 -2.06 22.47
N ALA A 237 -29.95 -2.28 21.58
CA ALA A 237 -30.69 -1.24 20.89
C ALA A 237 -32.19 -1.47 21.10
N GLU A 238 -32.91 -0.40 21.47
CA GLU A 238 -34.37 -0.46 21.71
C GLU A 238 -34.79 -1.56 22.70
N GLY A 239 -33.94 -1.84 23.70
CA GLY A 239 -34.18 -2.86 24.72
C GLY A 239 -33.95 -4.30 24.26
N SER A 240 -33.53 -4.53 23.01
CA SER A 240 -33.22 -5.88 22.48
C SER A 240 -31.71 -6.07 22.26
N PRO A 241 -31.15 -7.24 22.64
CA PRO A 241 -29.76 -7.55 22.37
C PRO A 241 -29.55 -7.84 20.88
N HIS A 242 -28.49 -7.26 20.32
CA HIS A 242 -28.07 -7.43 18.93
C HIS A 242 -26.60 -7.87 18.89
N VAL A 243 -26.25 -8.65 17.87
CA VAL A 243 -24.88 -9.14 17.63
C VAL A 243 -24.41 -8.61 16.29
N VAL A 244 -23.22 -8.01 16.26
CA VAL A 244 -22.53 -7.55 15.05
C VAL A 244 -21.28 -8.38 14.85
N LEU A 245 -21.11 -8.89 13.63
CA LEU A 245 -19.91 -9.58 13.21
C LEU A 245 -19.05 -8.58 12.43
N ALA A 246 -17.77 -8.45 12.82
CA ALA A 246 -16.85 -7.51 12.19
C ALA A 246 -15.47 -8.15 11.95
N HIS A 247 -14.75 -7.61 10.98
CA HIS A 247 -13.33 -7.88 10.79
C HIS A 247 -12.51 -6.88 11.60
N MET A 248 -11.44 -7.35 12.21
CA MET A 248 -10.49 -6.53 12.96
C MET A 248 -9.08 -6.69 12.37
N ARG A 249 -8.39 -5.56 12.21
CA ARG A 249 -6.96 -5.49 11.88
C ARG A 249 -6.28 -4.65 12.95
N THR A 250 -5.22 -5.17 13.54
CA THR A 250 -4.49 -4.48 14.62
C THR A 250 -3.01 -4.89 14.60
N SER A 251 -2.18 -4.30 15.45
CA SER A 251 -0.85 -4.82 15.77
C SER A 251 -0.94 -5.96 16.79
N ALA A 252 0.05 -6.84 16.80
CA ALA A 252 0.04 -8.05 17.64
C ALA A 252 -0.04 -7.74 19.15
N ASP A 253 0.47 -6.59 19.58
CA ASP A 253 0.46 -6.07 20.95
C ASP A 253 -0.81 -5.28 21.33
N ARG A 254 -1.71 -5.06 20.37
CA ARG A 254 -2.94 -4.27 20.54
C ARG A 254 -4.19 -5.09 20.25
N VAL A 255 -4.17 -6.39 20.52
CA VAL A 255 -5.38 -7.22 20.42
C VAL A 255 -6.22 -7.00 21.68
N PRO A 256 -7.44 -6.43 21.59
CA PRO A 256 -8.27 -6.18 22.77
C PRO A 256 -8.71 -7.49 23.42
N LEU A 257 -8.92 -7.50 24.74
CA LEU A 257 -9.47 -8.67 25.43
C LEU A 257 -10.98 -8.81 25.18
N VAL A 258 -11.48 -10.05 25.18
CA VAL A 258 -12.93 -10.30 25.28
C VAL A 258 -13.47 -9.65 26.57
N GLY A 259 -14.61 -8.96 26.46
CA GLY A 259 -15.18 -8.10 27.50
C GLY A 259 -14.82 -6.62 27.33
N SER A 260 -13.91 -6.28 26.41
CA SER A 260 -13.58 -4.87 26.12
C SER A 260 -14.80 -4.08 25.67
N ARG A 261 -14.90 -2.83 26.11
CA ARG A 261 -15.99 -1.93 25.74
C ARG A 261 -15.83 -1.43 24.31
N MET A 262 -16.92 -1.51 23.57
CA MET A 262 -16.99 -1.13 22.17
C MET A 262 -18.02 -0.02 22.00
N LEU A 263 -17.84 0.79 20.97
CA LEU A 263 -18.81 1.76 20.49
C LEU A 263 -19.41 1.23 19.18
N VAL A 264 -20.73 1.04 19.14
CA VAL A 264 -21.45 0.65 17.93
C VAL A 264 -22.21 1.86 17.41
N LEU A 265 -21.81 2.34 16.24
CA LEU A 265 -22.45 3.45 15.54
C LEU A 265 -23.32 2.89 14.42
N THR A 266 -24.59 3.29 14.36
CA THR A 266 -25.51 2.87 13.31
C THR A 266 -26.40 4.01 12.83
N ASP A 267 -26.89 3.91 11.59
CA ASP A 267 -27.87 4.82 11.02
C ASP A 267 -29.11 4.10 10.49
N ASN A 268 -30.11 4.88 10.08
CA ASN A 268 -31.34 4.38 9.46
C ASN A 268 -31.12 3.73 8.08
N ARG A 269 -29.91 3.80 7.51
CA ARG A 269 -29.53 3.12 6.26
C ARG A 269 -28.98 1.72 6.52
N GLY A 270 -28.87 1.31 7.78
CA GLY A 270 -28.29 0.03 8.18
C GLY A 270 -26.76 0.01 8.09
N THR A 271 -26.10 1.17 8.02
CA THR A 271 -24.65 1.23 8.05
C THR A 271 -24.18 1.08 9.49
N ILE A 272 -23.36 0.07 9.78
CA ILE A 272 -22.82 -0.18 11.12
C ILE A 272 -21.31 0.03 11.10
N GLN A 273 -20.81 0.86 12.02
CA GLN A 273 -19.39 1.01 12.30
C GLN A 273 -19.13 0.61 13.77
N VAL A 274 -18.06 -0.13 13.99
CA VAL A 274 -17.61 -0.52 15.33
C VAL A 274 -16.29 0.19 15.61
N GLU A 275 -16.13 0.70 16.82
CA GLU A 275 -14.90 1.30 17.31
C GLU A 275 -14.65 0.83 18.75
N LEU A 276 -13.41 0.88 19.22
CA LEU A 276 -13.16 0.78 20.67
C LEU A 276 -13.73 2.03 21.34
N ASP A 277 -14.35 1.87 22.51
CA ASP A 277 -14.89 3.01 23.26
C ASP A 277 -13.74 3.95 23.67
N PRO A 278 -13.66 5.18 23.12
CA PRO A 278 -12.56 6.10 23.42
C PRO A 278 -12.60 6.63 24.86
N SER A 279 -13.73 6.45 25.56
CA SER A 279 -13.93 6.89 26.93
C SER A 279 -13.39 5.89 27.97
N ASN A 280 -12.90 4.73 27.52
CA ASN A 280 -12.40 3.67 28.39
C ASN A 280 -11.01 3.21 27.92
N GLU A 281 -10.09 3.00 28.86
CA GLU A 281 -8.79 2.42 28.52
C GLU A 281 -8.97 0.95 28.12
N ALA A 282 -8.70 0.65 26.86
CA ALA A 282 -8.74 -0.72 26.36
C ALA A 282 -7.63 -1.56 27.00
N THR A 283 -7.98 -2.74 27.51
CA THR A 283 -6.99 -3.73 27.96
C THR A 283 -6.67 -4.68 26.80
N PHE A 284 -5.37 -4.87 26.56
CA PHE A 284 -4.87 -5.69 25.46
C PHE A 284 -4.29 -7.01 25.96
N GLU A 285 -4.28 -7.99 25.06
CA GLU A 285 -3.69 -9.31 25.28
C GLU A 285 -2.17 -9.21 25.48
N LEU A 286 -1.66 -9.94 26.48
CA LEU A 286 -0.24 -9.93 26.85
C LEU A 286 0.57 -10.98 26.10
N ASP A 287 -0.06 -12.10 25.73
CA ASP A 287 0.58 -13.11 24.91
C ASP A 287 0.57 -12.68 23.43
N VAL A 288 1.57 -11.88 23.08
CA VAL A 288 1.78 -11.34 21.71
C VAL A 288 2.30 -12.41 20.75
N GLY A 289 2.98 -13.44 21.27
CA GLY A 289 3.68 -14.45 20.48
C GLY A 289 2.76 -15.21 19.53
N LYS A 290 1.53 -15.51 19.95
CA LYS A 290 0.51 -16.18 19.13
C LYS A 290 0.04 -15.40 17.89
N TYR A 291 0.28 -14.09 17.85
CA TYR A 291 -0.16 -13.23 16.75
C TYR A 291 0.99 -12.64 15.94
N THR A 292 2.22 -12.96 16.31
CA THR A 292 3.39 -12.54 15.54
C THR A 292 3.59 -13.56 14.41
N PRO A 293 3.88 -13.12 13.16
CA PRO A 293 4.26 -14.06 12.12
C PRO A 293 5.44 -14.88 12.61
N SER A 294 5.43 -16.20 12.42
CA SER A 294 6.64 -16.99 12.68
C SER A 294 7.71 -16.55 11.69
N ASP A 295 8.84 -16.05 12.17
CA ASP A 295 10.03 -15.90 11.35
C ASP A 295 10.36 -17.30 10.82
N GLY A 296 10.09 -17.53 9.53
CA GLY A 296 10.36 -18.81 8.86
C GLY A 296 11.85 -19.13 8.80
#